data_AF-A0A944BWG2-F1
#
_entry.id   AF-A0A944BWG2-F1
#
_cell.length_a   1.000
_cell.length_b   1.000
_cell.length_c   1.000
_cell.angle_alpha   90.00
_cell.angle_beta   90.00
_cell.angle_gamma   90.00
#
_symmetry.space_group_name_H-M   'P 1'
#
loop_
_entity.id
_entity.type
_entity.pdbx_description
1 polymer ?
#
loop_
_entity_poly.entity_id
_entity_poly.type
_entity_poly.pdbx_seq_one_letter_code
_entity_poly.pdbx_strand_id
1 'polypeptide(L)' 'HLEDGRWGAIEIKLGGDELIEHGAQSLKNLRDKITSISEERATSFLMVLTAVGGAYRREDGVYVAPINLLKP' A
#
# COMPACT_ATOMS: atom_id res chain seq x y z
N HIS A 1 -2.39 8.56 -11.16
CA HIS A 1 -2.32 9.80 -10.37
C HIS A 1 -3.61 10.55 -10.59
N LEU A 2 -4.26 11.00 -9.52
CA LEU A 2 -5.47 11.81 -9.66
C LEU A 2 -5.07 13.20 -10.15
N GLU A 3 -5.99 13.89 -10.84
CA GLU A 3 -5.75 15.23 -11.38
C GLU A 3 -5.40 16.27 -10.29
N ASP A 4 -5.70 15.94 -9.03
CA ASP A 4 -5.48 16.77 -7.85
C ASP A 4 -4.15 16.52 -7.10
N GLY A 5 -3.21 15.78 -7.69
CA GLY A 5 -1.92 15.55 -7.04
C GLY A 5 -1.88 14.30 -6.16
N ARG A 6 -3.04 13.71 -5.84
CA ARG A 6 -3.09 12.55 -4.93
C ARG A 6 -2.68 11.26 -5.61
N TRP A 7 -2.13 10.36 -4.80
CA TRP A 7 -1.68 9.06 -5.26
C TRP A 7 -1.83 7.99 -4.16
N GLY A 8 -1.90 6.74 -4.58
CA GLY A 8 -1.75 5.59 -3.69
C GLY A 8 -0.83 4.58 -4.34
N ALA A 9 -0.23 3.71 -3.54
CA ALA A 9 0.61 2.63 -4.04
C ALA A 9 0.13 1.28 -3.56
N ILE A 10 0.27 0.30 -4.45
CA ILE A 10 -0.07 -1.09 -4.21
C ILE A 10 1.18 -1.93 -4.50
N GLU A 11 1.58 -2.78 -3.56
CA GLU A 11 2.64 -3.76 -3.76
C GLU A 11 2.07 -5.18 -3.68
N ILE A 12 2.40 -6.03 -4.65
CA ILE A 12 1.85 -7.38 -4.78
C ILE A 12 2.78 -8.39 -4.11
N LYS A 13 2.23 -9.25 -3.26
CA LYS A 13 2.93 -10.37 -2.58
C LYS A 13 2.07 -11.63 -2.61
N LEU A 14 2.67 -12.80 -2.37
CA LEU A 14 1.90 -14.05 -2.30
C LEU A 14 1.10 -14.17 -0.99
N GLY A 15 1.56 -13.55 0.10
CA GLY A 15 0.96 -13.61 1.43
C GLY A 15 1.99 -14.03 2.48
N GLY A 16 1.54 -14.24 3.72
CA GLY A 16 2.39 -14.53 4.87
C GLY A 16 2.98 -13.27 5.51
N ASP A 17 3.11 -13.31 6.84
CA ASP A 17 3.41 -12.13 7.65
C ASP A 17 4.71 -11.44 7.23
N GLU A 18 5.78 -12.20 6.96
CA GLU A 18 7.08 -11.65 6.55
C GLU A 18 6.99 -10.85 5.23
N LEU A 19 6.33 -11.41 4.21
CA LEU A 19 6.19 -10.73 2.92
C LEU A 19 5.26 -9.52 3.01
N ILE A 20 4.25 -9.60 3.87
CA ILE A 20 3.35 -8.47 4.17
C ILE A 20 4.12 -7.35 4.87
N GLU A 21 4.96 -7.66 5.86
CA GLU A 21 5.83 -6.69 6.54
C GLU A 21 6.80 -6.02 5.56
N HIS A 22 7.48 -6.81 4.72
CA HIS A 22 8.41 -6.28 3.74
C HIS A 22 7.72 -5.40 2.69
N GLY A 23 6.52 -5.79 2.24
CA GLY A 23 5.71 -4.98 1.33
C GLY A 23 5.28 -3.66 1.96
N ALA A 24 4.80 -3.68 3.22
CA ALA A 24 4.43 -2.47 3.94
C ALA A 24 5.63 -1.53 4.14
N GLN A 25 6.80 -2.07 4.48
CA GLN A 25 8.02 -1.26 4.63
C GLN A 25 8.46 -0.64 3.30
N SER A 26 8.40 -1.40 2.21
CA SER A 26 8.73 -0.91 0.86
C SER A 26 7.81 0.22 0.42
N LEU A 27 6.51 0.10 0.67
CA LEU A 27 5.52 1.14 0.41
C LEU A 27 5.73 2.40 1.26
N LYS A 28 6.05 2.26 2.55
CA LYS A 28 6.39 3.40 3.42
C LYS A 28 7.64 4.12 2.94
N ASN A 29 8.68 3.37 2.56
CA ASN A 29 9.90 3.95 2.00
C ASN A 29 9.62 4.70 0.68
N LEU A 30 8.73 4.18 -0.17
CA LEU A 30 8.32 4.86 -1.39
C LEU A 30 7.56 6.16 -1.09
N ARG A 31 6.61 6.12 -0.14
CA ARG A 31 5.93 7.31 0.35
C ARG A 31 6.91 8.36 0.81
N ASP A 32 7.83 8.00 1.70
CA ASP A 32 8.77 8.94 2.31
C ASP A 32 9.68 9.57 1.24
N LYS A 33 10.11 8.80 0.24
CA LYS A 33 10.84 9.32 -0.93
C LYS A 33 10.02 10.31 -1.74
N ILE A 34 8.75 10.03 -2.02
CA ILE A 34 7.89 10.95 -2.79
C ILE A 34 7.62 12.22 -1.99
N THR A 35 7.30 12.09 -0.70
CA THR A 35 7.07 13.24 0.20
C THR A 35 8.32 14.10 0.32
N SER A 36 9.52 13.51 0.29
CA SER A 36 10.77 14.28 0.31
C SER A 36 10.98 15.19 -0.91
N ILE A 37 10.27 14.92 -2.02
CA ILE A 37 10.33 15.72 -3.25
C ILE A 37 9.28 16.85 -3.22
N SER A 38 8.11 16.60 -2.64
CA SER A 38 7.03 17.59 -2.52
C SER A 38 5.99 17.13 -1.49
N GLU A 39 5.76 17.96 -0.48
CA GLU A 39 4.75 17.70 0.57
C GLU A 39 3.31 17.81 0.04
N GLU A 40 3.09 18.52 -1.08
CA GLU A 40 1.78 18.67 -1.71
C GLU A 40 1.26 17.35 -2.32
N ARG A 41 2.12 16.32 -2.44
CA ARG A 41 1.75 15.01 -2.96
C ARG A 41 1.22 14.09 -1.86
N ALA A 42 0.08 14.45 -1.29
CA ALA A 42 -0.58 13.68 -0.25
C ALA A 42 -0.87 12.23 -0.70
N THR A 43 -0.29 11.26 0.01
CA THR A 43 -0.58 9.83 -0.18
C THR A 43 -1.97 9.52 0.36
N SER A 44 -2.85 9.05 -0.52
CA SER A 44 -4.23 8.68 -0.17
C SER A 44 -4.31 7.32 0.51
N PHE A 45 -3.54 6.33 0.05
CA PHE A 45 -3.47 5.01 0.68
C PHE A 45 -2.23 4.24 0.25
N LEU A 46 -1.86 3.25 1.08
CA LEU A 46 -0.88 2.22 0.77
C LEU A 46 -1.54 0.85 0.96
N MET A 47 -1.29 -0.10 0.06
CA MET A 47 -1.87 -1.45 0.14
C MET A 47 -0.86 -2.53 -0.24
N VAL A 48 -0.77 -3.59 0.56
CA VAL A 48 -0.20 -4.87 0.13
C VAL A 48 -1.32 -5.73 -0.41
N LEU A 49 -1.24 -6.07 -1.70
CA LEU A 49 -2.18 -6.96 -2.37
C LEU A 49 -1.64 -8.40 -2.30
N THR A 50 -2.37 -9.31 -1.69
CA THR A 50 -1.94 -10.70 -1.48
C THR A 50 -2.65 -11.69 -2.42
N ALA A 51 -2.07 -12.88 -2.61
CA ALA A 51 -2.77 -13.96 -3.32
C ALA A 51 -3.82 -14.64 -2.43
N VAL A 52 -3.56 -14.71 -1.12
CA VAL A 52 -4.41 -15.35 -0.11
C VAL A 52 -4.46 -14.52 1.19
N GLY A 53 -5.38 -14.84 2.09
CA GLY A 53 -5.51 -14.22 3.41
C GLY A 53 -6.79 -13.42 3.58
N GLY A 54 -6.81 -12.56 4.60
CA GLY A 54 -7.94 -11.67 4.90
C GLY A 54 -7.68 -10.23 4.45
N ALA A 55 -8.75 -9.42 4.46
CA ALA A 55 -8.65 -7.98 4.28
C ALA A 55 -8.68 -7.25 5.63
N TYR A 56 -7.67 -6.44 5.92
CA TYR A 56 -7.56 -5.69 7.16
C TYR A 56 -6.68 -4.45 6.98
N ARG A 57 -6.74 -3.53 7.95
CA ARG A 57 -5.83 -2.40 8.03
C ARG A 57 -4.86 -2.63 9.19
N ARG A 58 -3.56 -2.53 8.90
CA ARG A 58 -2.49 -2.61 9.90
C ARG A 58 -2.48 -1.36 10.78
N GLU A 59 -1.85 -1.45 11.95
CA GLU A 59 -1.68 -0.33 12.88
C GLU A 59 -0.91 0.85 12.24
N ASP A 60 0.03 0.56 11.32
CA ASP A 60 0.78 1.57 10.56
C ASP A 60 0.00 2.17 9.38
N GLY A 61 -1.29 1.88 9.29
CA GLY A 61 -2.22 2.47 8.33
C GLY A 61 -2.20 1.84 6.94
N VAL A 62 -1.33 0.86 6.67
CA VAL A 62 -1.26 0.12 5.40
C VAL A 62 -2.40 -0.90 5.33
N TYR A 63 -3.10 -0.92 4.19
CA TYR A 63 -4.13 -1.93 3.92
C TYR A 63 -3.49 -3.24 3.46
N VAL A 64 -4.06 -4.36 3.87
CA VAL A 64 -3.77 -5.67 3.33
C VAL A 64 -5.08 -6.21 2.78
N ALA A 65 -5.08 -6.67 1.54
CA ALA A 65 -6.24 -7.29 0.92
C ALA A 65 -5.80 -8.37 -0.07
N PRO A 66 -6.51 -9.50 -0.17
CA PRO A 66 -6.25 -10.48 -1.19
C PRO A 66 -6.94 -10.11 -2.51
N ILE A 67 -6.36 -10.54 -3.64
CA ILE A 67 -6.85 -10.27 -5.00
C ILE A 67 -8.31 -10.69 -5.22
N ASN A 68 -8.75 -11.78 -4.58
CA ASN A 68 -10.09 -12.33 -4.70
C ASN A 68 -11.18 -11.50 -4.00
N LEU A 69 -10.81 -10.46 -3.23
CA LEU A 69 -11.74 -9.53 -2.60
C LEU A 69 -11.84 -8.19 -3.32
N LEU A 70 -11.12 -8.00 -4.44
CA LEU A 70 -11.29 -6.83 -5.29
C LEU A 70 -12.49 -6.99 -6.24
N LYS A 71 -13.20 -5.89 -6.50
CA LYS A 71 -14.23 -5.86 -7.53
C LYS A 71 -13.60 -5.69 -8.92
N PRO A 72 -14.22 -6.25 -9.98
CA PRO A 72 -13.89 -5.92 -11.36
C PRO A 72 -14.12 -4.43 -11.69
#